data_AF-A0A4V1Z2T7-F1
#
_entry.id   AF-A0A4V1Z2T7-F1
#
_cell.length_a   1.000
_cell.length_b   1.000
_cell.length_c   1.000
_cell.angle_alpha   90.00
_cell.angle_beta   90.00
_cell.angle_gamma   90.00
#
_symmetry.space_group_name_H-M   'P 1'
#
loop_
_entity.id
_entity.type
_entity.pdbx_description
1 polymer ?
#
loop_
_entity_poly.entity_id
_entity_poly.type
_entity_poly.pdbx_seq_one_letter_code
_entity_poly.pdbx_strand_id
1 'polypeptide(L)'
;MRRAVLTLLVALPFLAACGGDGPNDADSELAASLIEQRAAGIELANTTIGRDRLSPRIAQLAEQIRVDGTADIDALAALLKEWGEKAPRTGFGTGDGHTPHEDGHGDLEKLAAASDARFERAWLERMIAHHQEALTLAAEIEERGESEELAGEVDETVATLEAELERMRGWLGET
;
A
#
# COMPACT_ATOMS: atom_id res chain seq x y z
N MET A 1 3.65 70.54 -7.20
CA MET A 1 2.44 70.24 -8.00
C MET A 1 2.47 68.76 -8.34
N ARG A 2 1.32 68.10 -8.18
CA ARG A 2 1.09 66.65 -8.23
C ARG A 2 1.35 66.07 -9.63
N ARG A 3 1.79 64.81 -9.67
CA ARG A 3 1.14 63.72 -10.43
C ARG A 3 1.74 62.38 -10.02
N ALA A 4 1.00 61.68 -9.16
CA ALA A 4 1.19 60.27 -8.87
C ALA A 4 0.75 59.46 -10.10
N VAL A 5 1.57 58.50 -10.54
CA VAL A 5 1.18 57.48 -11.50
C VAL A 5 0.77 56.26 -10.70
N LEU A 6 -0.53 56.01 -10.70
CA LEU A 6 -1.19 54.86 -10.09
C LEU A 6 -1.04 53.68 -11.05
N THR A 7 -0.12 52.76 -10.77
CA THR A 7 -0.05 51.49 -11.50
C THR A 7 -1.20 50.61 -11.01
N LEU A 8 -2.24 50.50 -11.82
CA LEU A 8 -3.36 49.60 -11.62
C LEU A 8 -2.87 48.16 -11.78
N LEU A 9 -2.66 47.46 -10.66
CA LEU A 9 -2.54 46.00 -10.62
C LEU A 9 -3.90 45.42 -11.06
N VAL A 10 -3.99 44.99 -12.32
CA VAL A 10 -5.08 44.12 -12.76
C VAL A 10 -4.78 42.75 -12.17
N ALA A 11 -5.34 42.49 -10.99
CA ALA A 11 -5.50 41.13 -10.49
C ALA A 11 -6.52 40.44 -11.39
N LEU A 12 -6.03 39.68 -12.37
CA LEU A 12 -6.84 38.67 -13.04
C LEU A 12 -7.22 37.64 -11.98
N PRO A 13 -8.51 37.42 -11.68
CA PRO A 13 -8.89 36.27 -10.89
C PRO A 13 -8.53 35.05 -11.73
N PHE A 14 -7.60 34.23 -11.23
CA PHE A 14 -7.52 32.83 -11.62
C PHE A 14 -8.87 32.23 -11.23
N LEU A 15 -9.80 32.16 -12.19
CA LEU A 15 -10.93 31.26 -12.09
C LEU A 15 -10.33 29.87 -12.21
N ALA A 16 -10.02 29.26 -11.06
CA ALA A 16 -9.87 27.81 -10.97
C ALA A 16 -11.21 27.23 -11.43
N ALA A 17 -11.20 26.65 -12.62
CA ALA A 17 -12.29 25.82 -13.07
C ALA A 17 -12.30 24.58 -12.15
N CYS A 18 -13.29 24.47 -11.27
CA CYS A 18 -13.63 23.19 -10.66
C CYS A 18 -14.29 22.31 -11.73
N GLY A 19 -13.47 21.65 -12.55
CA GLY A 19 -13.74 20.28 -13.02
C GLY A 19 -12.97 19.35 -12.07
N GLY A 20 -13.53 18.20 -11.71
CA GLY A 20 -12.98 17.34 -10.65
C GLY A 20 -11.63 16.75 -11.03
N ASP A 21 -10.56 17.26 -10.40
CA ASP A 21 -9.18 16.76 -10.47
C ASP A 21 -8.66 16.40 -9.06
N GLY A 22 -9.55 16.21 -8.08
CA GLY A 22 -9.24 15.92 -6.68
C GLY A 22 -9.95 14.66 -6.21
N PRO A 23 -9.52 14.08 -5.08
CA PRO A 23 -10.12 12.85 -4.56
C PRO A 23 -11.60 13.07 -4.22
N ASN A 24 -12.40 12.02 -4.37
CA ASN A 24 -13.67 11.90 -3.68
C ASN A 24 -13.50 11.18 -2.33
N ASP A 25 -14.59 11.00 -1.59
CA ASP A 25 -14.55 10.32 -0.29
C ASP A 25 -14.04 8.87 -0.42
N ALA A 26 -14.38 8.18 -1.51
CA ALA A 26 -13.95 6.81 -1.75
C ALA A 26 -12.43 6.71 -2.01
N ASP A 27 -11.82 7.65 -2.72
CA ASP A 27 -10.36 7.70 -2.91
C ASP A 27 -9.63 7.75 -1.57
N SER A 28 -10.11 8.58 -0.64
CA SER A 28 -9.52 8.72 0.69
C SER A 28 -9.68 7.46 1.54
N GLU A 29 -10.87 6.85 1.53
CA GLU A 29 -11.16 5.60 2.23
C GLU A 29 -10.33 4.42 1.68
N LEU A 30 -10.21 4.33 0.35
CA LEU A 30 -9.51 3.26 -0.34
C LEU A 30 -7.99 3.40 -0.22
N ALA A 31 -7.45 4.63 -0.30
CA ALA A 31 -6.04 4.88 -0.04
C ALA A 31 -5.65 4.52 1.40
N ALA A 32 -6.48 4.86 2.38
CA ALA A 32 -6.28 4.44 3.78
C ALA A 32 -6.33 2.90 3.91
N SER A 33 -7.29 2.25 3.25
CA SER A 33 -7.42 0.78 3.24
C SER A 33 -6.21 0.11 2.60
N LEU A 34 -5.66 0.67 1.52
CA LEU A 34 -4.43 0.19 0.90
C LEU A 34 -3.24 0.28 1.87
N ILE A 35 -3.10 1.36 2.65
CA ILE A 35 -2.01 1.49 3.64
C ILE A 35 -2.09 0.36 4.68
N GLU A 36 -3.27 0.08 5.23
CA GLU A 36 -3.46 -1.03 6.18
C GLU A 36 -3.19 -2.38 5.52
N GLN A 37 -3.63 -2.56 4.28
CA GLN A 37 -3.39 -3.79 3.51
C GLN A 37 -1.89 -4.02 3.26
N ARG A 38 -1.13 -3.00 2.87
CA ARG A 38 0.33 -3.10 2.71
C ARG A 38 1.03 -3.44 4.01
N ALA A 39 0.61 -2.82 5.11
CA ALA A 39 1.15 -3.11 6.44
C ALA A 39 0.93 -4.59 6.83
N ALA A 40 -0.26 -5.14 6.62
CA ALA A 40 -0.52 -6.56 6.87
C ALA A 40 0.37 -7.49 6.04
N GLY A 41 0.71 -7.10 4.80
CA GLY A 41 1.64 -7.82 3.94
C GLY A 41 3.07 -7.82 4.48
N ILE A 42 3.53 -6.67 4.97
CA ILE A 42 4.82 -6.50 5.63
C ILE A 42 4.88 -7.34 6.91
N GLU A 43 3.82 -7.37 7.72
CA GLU A 43 3.75 -8.22 8.93
C GLU A 43 3.86 -9.70 8.58
N LEU A 44 3.13 -10.16 7.56
CA LEU A 44 3.23 -11.54 7.09
C LEU A 44 4.63 -11.84 6.54
N ALA A 45 5.26 -10.91 5.83
CA ALA A 45 6.63 -11.04 5.37
C ALA A 45 7.65 -11.07 6.53
N ASN A 46 7.43 -10.31 7.60
CA ASN A 46 8.28 -10.31 8.80
C ASN A 46 8.30 -11.67 9.52
N THR A 47 7.26 -12.51 9.35
CA THR A 47 7.27 -13.89 9.90
C THR A 47 8.37 -14.77 9.31
N THR A 48 9.00 -14.35 8.20
CA THR A 48 10.14 -15.03 7.57
C THR A 48 11.49 -14.72 8.24
N ILE A 49 11.56 -13.67 9.06
CA ILE A 49 12.80 -13.23 9.70
C ILE A 49 13.31 -14.31 10.67
N GLY A 50 14.61 -14.59 10.61
CA GLY A 50 15.27 -15.60 11.47
C GLY A 50 15.03 -17.04 11.03
N ARG A 51 14.41 -17.28 9.88
CA ARG A 51 14.21 -18.62 9.31
C ARG A 51 15.30 -18.94 8.27
N ASP A 52 16.40 -19.51 8.73
CA ASP A 52 17.59 -19.77 7.90
C ASP A 52 17.42 -20.85 6.81
N ARG A 53 16.33 -21.61 6.85
CA ARG A 53 16.09 -22.76 5.97
C ARG A 53 14.98 -22.55 4.95
N LEU A 54 14.50 -21.31 4.81
CA LEU A 54 13.53 -20.99 3.78
C LEU A 54 14.13 -21.17 2.39
N SER A 55 13.29 -21.59 1.45
CA SER A 55 13.59 -21.58 0.04
C SER A 55 13.98 -20.15 -0.38
N PRO A 56 15.05 -19.98 -1.18
CA PRO A 56 15.53 -18.66 -1.61
C PRO A 56 14.45 -17.80 -2.27
N ARG A 57 13.49 -18.43 -2.97
CA ARG A 57 12.36 -17.73 -3.62
C ARG A 57 11.39 -17.08 -2.63
N ILE A 58 11.14 -17.74 -1.49
CA ILE A 58 10.27 -17.21 -0.43
C ILE A 58 10.99 -16.09 0.31
N ALA A 59 12.27 -16.29 0.63
CA ALA A 59 13.08 -15.24 1.26
C ALA A 59 13.17 -13.98 0.38
N GLN A 60 13.36 -14.15 -0.93
CA GLN A 60 13.41 -13.03 -1.88
C GLN A 60 12.05 -12.31 -1.99
N LEU A 61 10.95 -13.05 -2.14
CA LEU A 61 9.61 -12.44 -2.20
C LEU A 61 9.29 -11.68 -0.91
N ALA A 62 9.62 -12.23 0.26
CA ALA A 62 9.38 -11.56 1.53
C ALA A 62 10.25 -10.31 1.74
N GLU A 63 11.46 -10.23 1.16
CA GLU A 63 12.22 -8.97 1.13
C GLU A 63 11.54 -7.95 0.21
N GLN A 64 11.13 -8.37 -1.00
CA GLN A 64 10.48 -7.50 -1.97
C GLN A 64 9.21 -6.86 -1.39
N ILE A 65 8.33 -7.67 -0.78
CA ILE A 65 7.09 -7.19 -0.15
C ILE A 65 7.36 -6.15 0.96
N ARG A 66 8.45 -6.32 1.73
CA ARG A 66 8.82 -5.36 2.77
C ARG A 66 9.27 -4.03 2.19
N VAL A 67 10.10 -4.08 1.14
CA VAL A 67 10.63 -2.89 0.47
C VAL A 67 9.52 -2.14 -0.24
N ASP A 68 8.79 -2.81 -1.12
CA ASP A 68 7.74 -2.20 -1.94
C ASP A 68 6.58 -1.74 -1.07
N GLY A 69 6.11 -2.59 -0.15
CA GLY A 69 5.02 -2.21 0.77
C GLY A 69 5.37 -0.99 1.62
N THR A 70 6.62 -0.80 2.03
CA THR A 70 7.03 0.41 2.76
C THR A 70 7.00 1.64 1.86
N ALA A 71 7.50 1.52 0.62
CA ALA A 71 7.47 2.61 -0.35
C ALA A 71 6.03 3.00 -0.73
N ASP A 72 5.15 2.02 -0.93
CA ASP A 72 3.74 2.23 -1.23
C ASP A 72 3.02 2.95 -0.08
N ILE A 73 3.28 2.54 1.18
CA ILE A 73 2.73 3.23 2.35
C ILE A 73 3.19 4.70 2.37
N ASP A 74 4.44 4.98 2.03
CA ASP A 74 4.96 6.35 1.99
C ASP A 74 4.28 7.20 0.91
N ALA A 75 4.09 6.63 -0.29
CA ALA A 75 3.41 7.29 -1.40
C ALA A 75 1.93 7.57 -1.07
N LEU A 76 1.19 6.56 -0.60
CA LEU A 76 -0.22 6.69 -0.23
C LEU A 76 -0.42 7.65 0.95
N ALA A 77 0.48 7.64 1.93
CA ALA A 77 0.42 8.59 3.05
C ALA A 77 0.69 10.03 2.60
N ALA A 78 1.56 10.22 1.60
CA ALA A 78 1.79 11.52 0.99
C ALA A 78 0.55 12.02 0.24
N LEU A 79 -0.12 11.15 -0.52
CA LEU A 79 -1.38 11.44 -1.21
C LEU A 79 -2.47 11.89 -0.22
N LEU A 80 -2.73 11.10 0.82
CA LEU A 80 -3.72 11.46 1.84
C LEU A 80 -3.40 12.81 2.49
N LYS A 81 -2.12 13.07 2.77
CA LYS A 81 -1.70 14.36 3.33
C LYS A 81 -1.94 15.53 2.37
N GLU A 82 -1.69 15.35 1.08
CA GLU A 82 -1.97 16.36 0.05
C GLU A 82 -3.46 16.68 -0.01
N TRP A 83 -4.31 15.66 0.13
CA TRP A 83 -5.75 15.79 0.16
C TRP A 83 -6.29 16.38 1.48
N GLY A 84 -5.42 16.63 2.46
CA GLY A 84 -5.79 17.14 3.79
C GLY A 84 -6.30 16.06 4.75
N GLU A 85 -6.20 14.80 4.35
CA GLU A 85 -6.60 13.62 5.11
C GLU A 85 -5.46 13.08 5.98
N LYS A 86 -5.80 12.18 6.91
CA LYS A 86 -4.84 11.53 7.80
C LYS A 86 -4.62 10.09 7.39
N ALA A 87 -3.36 9.74 7.15
CA ALA A 87 -2.97 8.34 6.98
C ALA A 87 -3.15 7.54 8.29
N PRO A 88 -3.61 6.28 8.20
CA PRO A 88 -3.62 5.37 9.34
C PRO A 88 -2.20 5.10 9.84
N ARG A 89 -2.04 4.90 11.15
CA ARG A 89 -0.74 4.61 11.78
C ARG A 89 -0.54 3.10 11.84
N THR A 90 0.28 2.57 10.94
CA THR A 90 0.53 1.13 10.82
C THR A 90 1.86 0.68 11.42
N GLY A 91 2.73 1.62 11.80
CA GLY A 91 4.09 1.31 12.28
C GLY A 91 5.09 1.02 11.15
N PHE A 92 4.67 1.11 9.90
CA PHE A 92 5.52 1.06 8.70
C PHE A 92 5.42 2.39 7.93
N GLY A 93 6.48 2.77 7.21
CA GLY A 93 6.53 4.02 6.45
C GLY A 93 6.81 5.30 7.27
N THR A 94 6.51 6.46 6.69
CA THR A 94 7.11 7.80 6.88
C THR A 94 7.37 8.25 8.32
N GLY A 95 8.40 7.68 8.94
CA GLY A 95 9.20 8.30 10.00
C GLY A 95 8.82 8.02 11.45
N ASP A 96 7.80 7.20 11.72
CA ASP A 96 7.42 6.84 13.09
C ASP A 96 8.03 5.50 13.52
N GLY A 97 8.73 5.51 14.66
CA GLY A 97 9.30 4.31 15.25
C GLY A 97 8.22 3.33 15.70
N HIS A 98 8.37 2.06 15.30
CA HIS A 98 7.78 0.83 15.84
C HIS A 98 6.77 1.07 16.99
N THR A 99 5.55 1.47 16.67
CA THR A 99 4.42 1.21 17.56
C THR A 99 3.88 -0.16 17.18
N PRO A 100 3.98 -1.19 18.04
CA PRO A 100 3.40 -2.48 17.74
C PRO A 100 1.89 -2.32 17.49
N HIS A 101 1.41 -2.83 16.37
CA HIS A 101 -0.01 -3.06 16.17
C HIS A 101 -0.40 -4.22 17.10
N GLU A 102 -1.07 -3.92 18.22
CA GLU A 102 -1.35 -4.92 19.28
C GLU A 102 -2.54 -5.84 18.97
N ASP A 103 -3.21 -5.66 17.83
CA ASP A 103 -4.44 -6.39 17.54
C ASP A 103 -4.24 -7.43 16.43
N GLY A 104 -4.46 -8.72 16.75
CA GLY A 104 -4.75 -9.74 15.73
C GLY A 104 -3.65 -10.76 15.37
N HIS A 105 -2.68 -11.05 16.24
CA HIS A 105 -1.55 -11.92 15.87
C HIS A 105 -1.71 -13.42 16.14
N GLY A 106 -2.83 -13.88 16.69
CA GLY A 106 -2.97 -15.30 17.10
C GLY A 106 -2.74 -16.31 15.96
N ASP A 107 -3.04 -15.94 14.71
CA ASP A 107 -2.78 -16.79 13.55
C ASP A 107 -1.39 -16.58 12.94
N LEU A 108 -0.78 -15.40 13.09
CA LEU A 108 0.61 -15.17 12.71
C LEU A 108 1.58 -15.85 13.68
N GLU A 109 1.26 -15.93 14.98
CA GLU A 109 2.03 -16.69 15.97
C GLU A 109 2.04 -18.19 15.65
N LYS A 110 0.87 -18.76 15.29
CA LYS A 110 0.78 -20.17 14.87
C LYS A 110 1.59 -20.43 13.61
N LEU A 111 1.54 -19.50 12.65
CA LEU A 111 2.35 -19.58 11.44
C LEU A 111 3.84 -19.55 11.81
N ALA A 112 4.28 -18.57 12.59
CA ALA A 112 5.66 -18.41 13.03
C ALA A 112 6.20 -19.68 13.75
N ALA A 113 5.37 -20.34 14.55
CA ALA A 113 5.72 -21.56 15.28
C ALA A 113 5.78 -22.85 14.43
N ALA A 114 5.38 -22.81 13.16
CA ALA A 114 5.39 -23.99 12.29
C ALA A 114 6.83 -24.44 11.93
N SER A 115 7.02 -25.73 11.65
CA SER A 115 8.27 -26.20 11.03
C SER A 115 8.45 -25.58 9.64
N ASP A 116 9.69 -25.33 9.19
CA ASP A 116 9.98 -24.64 7.93
C ASP A 116 9.17 -25.11 6.71
N ALA A 117 9.09 -26.43 6.47
CA ALA A 117 8.32 -26.97 5.34
C ALA A 117 6.81 -26.71 5.45
N ARG A 118 6.25 -26.72 6.67
CA ARG A 118 4.83 -26.38 6.89
C ARG A 118 4.60 -24.87 6.85
N PHE A 119 5.60 -24.10 7.29
CA PHE A 119 5.59 -22.65 7.23
C PHE A 119 5.50 -22.17 5.79
N GLU A 120 6.34 -22.65 4.88
CA GLU A 120 6.33 -22.17 3.48
C GLU A 120 4.98 -22.36 2.79
N ARG A 121 4.38 -23.54 2.95
CA ARG A 121 3.04 -23.80 2.41
C ARG A 121 1.99 -22.85 2.99
N ALA A 122 1.91 -22.76 4.32
CA ALA A 122 0.92 -21.94 4.99
C ALA A 122 1.14 -20.43 4.72
N TRP A 123 2.40 -20.00 4.59
CA TRP A 123 2.78 -18.65 4.24
C TRP A 123 2.36 -18.32 2.81
N LEU A 124 2.59 -19.22 1.84
CA LEU A 124 2.14 -19.05 0.46
C LEU A 124 0.62 -18.96 0.35
N GLU A 125 -0.11 -19.86 1.02
CA GLU A 125 -1.58 -19.82 1.04
C GLU A 125 -2.11 -18.48 1.57
N ARG A 126 -1.53 -18.00 2.67
CA ARG A 126 -1.90 -16.71 3.28
C ARG A 126 -1.52 -15.53 2.39
N MET A 127 -0.32 -15.55 1.79
CA MET A 127 0.17 -14.45 0.95
C MET A 127 -0.60 -14.34 -0.37
N ILE A 128 -1.01 -15.48 -0.95
CA ILE A 128 -1.91 -15.51 -2.10
C ILE A 128 -3.25 -14.84 -1.76
N ALA A 129 -3.85 -15.19 -0.62
CA ALA A 129 -5.11 -14.57 -0.20
C ALA A 129 -4.94 -13.05 0.01
N HIS A 130 -3.86 -12.63 0.66
CA HIS A 130 -3.53 -11.23 0.89
C HIS A 130 -3.36 -10.43 -0.41
N HIS A 131 -2.72 -11.00 -1.44
CA HIS A 131 -2.61 -10.36 -2.75
C HIS A 131 -3.96 -10.26 -3.48
N GLN A 132 -4.88 -11.21 -3.28
CA GLN A 132 -6.22 -11.15 -3.85
C GLN A 132 -7.08 -10.04 -3.21
N GLU A 133 -6.85 -9.73 -1.94
CA GLU A 133 -7.46 -8.57 -1.27
C GLU A 133 -6.96 -7.26 -1.90
N ALA A 134 -5.66 -7.14 -2.20
CA ALA A 134 -5.10 -5.98 -2.91
C ALA A 134 -5.75 -5.75 -4.28
N LEU A 135 -5.93 -6.83 -5.07
CA LEU A 135 -6.59 -6.74 -6.39
C LEU A 135 -8.08 -6.37 -6.26
N THR A 136 -8.73 -6.74 -5.16
CA THR A 136 -10.11 -6.34 -4.89
C THR A 136 -10.19 -4.84 -4.60
N LEU A 137 -9.29 -4.31 -3.79
CA LEU A 137 -9.19 -2.86 -3.53
C LEU A 137 -8.87 -2.08 -4.82
N ALA A 138 -7.99 -2.60 -5.67
CA ALA A 138 -7.69 -1.99 -6.96
C ALA A 138 -8.93 -1.86 -7.85
N ALA A 139 -9.76 -2.92 -7.91
CA ALA A 139 -11.02 -2.89 -8.66
C ALA A 139 -12.02 -1.89 -8.06
N GLU A 140 -12.07 -1.75 -6.73
CA GLU A 140 -12.94 -0.75 -6.09
C GLU A 140 -12.48 0.68 -6.39
N ILE A 141 -11.18 0.94 -6.49
CA ILE A 141 -10.63 2.25 -6.90
C ILE A 141 -11.03 2.56 -8.34
N GLU A 142 -10.93 1.59 -9.24
CA GLU A 142 -11.39 1.77 -10.63
C GLU A 142 -12.89 2.06 -10.71
N GLU A 143 -13.71 1.40 -9.88
CA GLU A 143 -15.16 1.56 -9.90
C GLU A 143 -15.65 2.86 -9.24
N ARG A 144 -15.00 3.28 -8.15
CA ARG A 144 -15.53 4.30 -7.22
C ARG A 144 -14.64 5.54 -7.10
N GLY A 145 -13.39 5.47 -7.51
CA GLY A 145 -12.42 6.56 -7.38
C GLY A 145 -12.58 7.63 -8.46
N GLU A 146 -12.13 8.85 -8.15
CA GLU A 146 -12.03 9.97 -9.09
C GLU A 146 -10.59 10.52 -9.19
N SER A 147 -9.67 10.08 -8.32
CA SER A 147 -8.27 10.49 -8.36
C SER A 147 -7.47 9.74 -9.44
N GLU A 148 -7.09 10.45 -10.51
CA GLU A 148 -6.19 9.90 -11.54
C GLU A 148 -4.82 9.51 -10.96
N GLU A 149 -4.35 10.23 -9.94
CA GLU A 149 -3.07 9.95 -9.29
C GLU A 149 -3.13 8.63 -8.51
N LEU A 150 -4.18 8.41 -7.70
CA LEU A 150 -4.38 7.14 -7.00
C LEU A 150 -4.56 5.97 -7.99
N ALA A 151 -5.30 6.18 -9.07
CA ALA A 151 -5.48 5.18 -10.11
C ALA A 151 -4.14 4.81 -10.77
N GLY A 152 -3.27 5.79 -11.01
CA GLY A 152 -1.92 5.56 -11.55
C GLY A 152 -1.05 4.71 -10.64
N GLU A 153 -0.98 5.05 -9.35
CA GLU A 153 -0.22 4.28 -8.33
C GLU A 153 -0.70 2.81 -8.24
N VAL A 154 -2.01 2.61 -8.35
CA VAL A 154 -2.63 1.27 -8.28
C VAL A 154 -2.34 0.45 -9.53
N ASP A 155 -2.46 1.05 -10.73
CA ASP A 155 -2.26 0.36 -12.01
C ASP A 155 -0.84 -0.20 -12.12
N GLU A 156 0.17 0.58 -11.71
CA GLU A 156 1.57 0.11 -11.67
C GLU A 156 1.76 -1.10 -10.75
N THR A 157 0.97 -1.21 -9.68
CA THR A 157 1.06 -2.33 -8.74
C THR A 157 0.29 -3.57 -9.19
N VAL A 158 -0.84 -3.43 -9.90
CA VAL A 158 -1.68 -4.57 -10.31
C VAL A 158 -0.87 -5.60 -11.11
N ALA A 159 -0.08 -5.15 -12.08
CA ALA A 159 0.76 -6.04 -12.89
C ALA A 159 1.79 -6.83 -12.03
N THR A 160 2.34 -6.19 -11.00
CA THR A 160 3.27 -6.83 -10.05
C THR A 160 2.56 -7.89 -9.21
N LEU A 161 1.38 -7.56 -8.66
CA LEU A 161 0.57 -8.47 -7.86
C LEU A 161 0.15 -9.73 -8.64
N GLU A 162 -0.25 -9.57 -9.90
CA GLU A 162 -0.63 -10.69 -10.77
C GLU A 162 0.55 -11.62 -11.05
N ALA A 163 1.73 -11.07 -11.37
CA ALA A 163 2.93 -11.84 -11.58
C ALA A 163 3.38 -12.58 -10.30
N GLU A 164 3.21 -11.97 -9.14
CA GLU A 164 3.48 -12.59 -7.84
C GLU A 164 2.52 -13.72 -7.52
N LEU A 165 1.22 -13.54 -7.78
CA LEU A 165 0.22 -14.58 -7.65
C LEU A 165 0.51 -15.79 -8.53
N GLU A 166 0.94 -15.58 -9.77
CA GLU A 166 1.33 -16.68 -10.66
C GLU A 166 2.52 -17.46 -10.08
N ARG A 167 3.58 -16.76 -9.67
CA ARG A 167 4.77 -17.39 -9.06
C ARG A 167 4.41 -18.17 -7.79
N MET A 168 3.67 -17.55 -6.88
CA MET A 168 3.28 -18.17 -5.62
C MET A 168 2.42 -19.41 -5.81
N ARG A 169 1.45 -19.38 -6.73
CA ARG A 169 0.62 -20.56 -7.07
C ARG A 169 1.47 -21.69 -7.65
N GLY A 170 2.43 -21.37 -8.51
CA GLY A 170 3.40 -22.34 -9.01
C GLY A 170 4.20 -22.99 -7.89
N TRP A 171 4.75 -22.18 -6.98
CA TRP A 171 5.53 -22.67 -5.85
C TRP A 171 4.70 -23.50 -4.88
N LEU A 172 3.44 -23.13 -4.63
CA LEU A 172 2.52 -23.86 -3.75
C LEU A 172 2.21 -25.26 -4.29
N GLY A 173 2.13 -25.41 -5.61
CA GLY A 173 1.97 -26.72 -6.27
C GLY A 173 3.19 -27.63 -6.17
N GLU A 174 4.37 -27.07 -5.86
CA GLU A 174 5.63 -27.80 -5.70
C GLU A 174 5.98 -28.11 -4.24
N THR A 175 5.41 -27.35 -3.30
CA THR A 175 5.47 -27.69 -1.85
C THR A 175 4.66 -28.92 -1.54
#